data_AF-A0A1G2HGT1-F1
#
_entry.id   AF-A0A1G2HGT1-F1
#
_cell.length_a   1.000
_cell.length_b   1.000
_cell.length_c   1.000
_cell.angle_alpha   90.00
_cell.angle_beta   90.00
_cell.angle_gamma   90.00
#
_symmetry.space_group_name_H-M   'P 1'
#
loop_
_entity.id
_entity.type
_entity.pdbx_description
1 polymer ?
#
loop_
_entity_poly.entity_id
_entity_poly.type
_entity_poly.pdbx_seq_one_letter_code
_entity_poly.pdbx_strand_id
1 'polypeptide(L)'
;MRKNGTIRLSPSTIGLYKDCKRCFWLKFNGRERPAGIFPSLPSGMDGVIKKYFDKYRGGMPPELQGRMEGILMHDLTTLNKWRNWRTGLVYEDKTRNAALFGALDDCLEIGDNYAPLDYKTRGFAPKDGGEAYYQHQLDAYTFLLRANNYKVADFAYLVYYYPEKVEENGVVYFNVEPKKVAVNTDDAKKSFEDAVDFLKEPEPKVHSYRTSCAYCNWQINEEFD
;
A
#
# COMPACT_ATOMS: atom_id res chain seq x y z
N MET A 1 2.88 -14.92 3.05
CA MET A 1 2.56 -16.10 3.88
C MET A 1 2.11 -17.24 2.96
N ARG A 2 2.26 -18.50 3.36
CA ARG A 2 1.63 -19.63 2.65
C ARG A 2 0.31 -19.97 3.35
N LYS A 3 -0.79 -20.06 2.61
CA LYS A 3 -2.10 -20.52 3.13
C LYS A 3 -2.52 -21.73 2.30
N ASN A 4 -2.67 -22.88 2.94
CA ASN A 4 -3.00 -24.16 2.28
C ASN A 4 -2.04 -24.46 1.10
N GLY A 5 -0.74 -24.19 1.26
CA GLY A 5 0.27 -24.40 0.22
C GLY A 5 0.37 -23.27 -0.83
N THR A 6 -0.63 -22.40 -0.96
CA THR A 6 -0.61 -21.26 -1.90
C THR A 6 0.20 -20.10 -1.35
N ILE A 7 1.12 -19.56 -2.16
CA ILE A 7 1.89 -18.35 -1.82
C ILE A 7 0.97 -17.13 -1.89
N ARG A 8 0.85 -16.39 -0.79
CA ARG A 8 0.03 -15.17 -0.74
C ARG A 8 0.91 -13.93 -0.52
N LEU A 9 0.87 -13.01 -1.47
CA LEU A 9 1.53 -11.72 -1.44
C LEU A 9 0.50 -10.59 -1.27
N SER A 10 0.91 -9.54 -0.58
CA SER A 10 0.26 -8.23 -0.48
C SER A 10 1.13 -7.13 -1.05
N PRO A 11 0.60 -5.92 -1.33
CA PRO A 11 1.41 -4.75 -1.69
C PRO A 11 2.57 -4.51 -0.74
N SER A 12 2.35 -4.63 0.57
CA SER A 12 3.41 -4.50 1.58
C SER A 12 4.51 -5.57 1.47
N THR A 13 4.17 -6.82 1.11
CA THR A 13 5.18 -7.86 0.87
C THR A 13 5.94 -7.66 -0.44
N ILE A 14 5.30 -7.08 -1.46
CA ILE A 14 5.98 -6.67 -2.70
C ILE A 14 6.93 -5.50 -2.41
N GLY A 15 6.51 -4.54 -1.57
CA GLY A 15 7.37 -3.47 -1.07
C GLY A 15 8.62 -4.03 -0.38
N LEU A 16 8.47 -5.05 0.46
CA LEU A 16 9.60 -5.75 1.09
C LEU A 16 10.50 -6.43 0.06
N TYR A 17 9.95 -7.05 -0.99
CA TYR A 17 10.74 -7.64 -2.07
C TYR A 17 11.58 -6.59 -2.81
N LYS A 18 10.99 -5.42 -3.10
CA LYS A 18 11.68 -4.29 -3.74
C LYS A 18 12.75 -3.67 -2.84
N ASP A 19 12.48 -3.57 -1.54
CA ASP A 19 13.42 -3.04 -0.54
C ASP A 19 14.59 -3.99 -0.28
N CYS A 20 14.32 -5.28 -0.03
CA CYS A 20 15.35 -6.28 0.20
C CYS A 20 14.84 -7.69 -0.11
N LYS A 21 15.32 -8.24 -1.23
CA LYS A 21 15.00 -9.60 -1.68
C LYS A 21 15.31 -10.67 -0.63
N ARG A 22 16.44 -10.57 0.09
CA ARG A 22 16.79 -11.52 1.15
C ARG A 22 15.80 -11.46 2.33
N CYS A 23 15.49 -10.27 2.85
CA CYS A 23 14.48 -10.14 3.91
C CYS A 23 13.09 -10.63 3.47
N PHE A 24 12.72 -10.40 2.21
CA PHE A 24 11.51 -10.96 1.63
C PHE A 24 11.53 -12.49 1.65
N TRP A 25 12.60 -13.12 1.15
CA TRP A 25 12.75 -14.58 1.19
C TRP A 25 12.70 -15.13 2.61
N LEU A 26 13.43 -14.50 3.55
CA LEU A 26 13.47 -14.90 4.96
C LEU A 26 12.08 -14.80 5.62
N LYS A 27 11.28 -13.78 5.30
CA LYS A 27 9.90 -13.64 5.80
C LYS A 27 9.03 -14.84 5.45
N PHE A 28 9.18 -15.40 4.25
CA PHE A 28 8.40 -16.57 3.81
C PHE A 28 8.96 -17.90 4.30
N ASN A 29 10.15 -17.87 4.92
CA ASN A 29 10.85 -19.02 5.50
C ASN A 29 11.06 -18.87 7.02
N GLY A 30 10.20 -18.11 7.70
CA GLY A 30 10.12 -18.08 9.18
C GLY A 30 11.19 -17.24 9.90
N ARG A 31 12.00 -16.46 9.18
CA ARG A 31 13.04 -15.59 9.74
C ARG A 31 12.79 -14.12 9.39
N GLU A 32 11.56 -13.66 9.61
CA GLU A 32 11.18 -12.30 9.27
C GLU A 32 11.90 -11.24 10.11
N ARG A 33 11.96 -10.02 9.60
CA ARG A 33 12.47 -8.86 10.35
C ARG A 33 11.71 -8.76 11.68
N PRO A 34 12.39 -8.52 12.81
CA PRO A 34 11.71 -8.23 14.07
C PRO A 34 10.71 -7.08 13.89
N ALA A 35 9.53 -7.22 14.48
CA ALA A 35 8.51 -6.17 14.44
C ALA A 35 9.03 -4.93 15.19
N GLY A 36 9.07 -3.79 14.50
CA GLY A 36 9.32 -2.50 15.13
C GLY A 36 8.07 -1.94 15.79
N ILE A 37 8.24 -0.91 16.62
CA ILE A 37 7.12 -0.15 17.17
C ILE A 37 6.44 0.61 16.01
N PHE A 38 5.19 0.26 15.70
CA PHE A 38 4.39 1.06 14.78
C PHE A 38 3.73 2.22 15.56
N PRO A 39 3.89 3.48 15.13
CA PRO A 39 3.27 4.60 15.82
C PRO A 39 1.74 4.50 15.73
N SER A 40 1.04 4.66 16.86
CA SER A 40 -0.42 4.55 16.92
C SER A 40 -1.14 5.72 16.22
N LEU A 41 -0.50 6.89 16.12
CA LEU A 41 -1.09 8.09 15.55
C LEU A 41 -1.49 7.91 14.07
N PRO A 42 -0.61 7.45 13.14
CA PRO A 42 -1.03 7.18 11.77
C PRO A 42 -2.22 6.21 11.65
N SER A 43 -2.24 5.13 12.44
CA SER A 43 -3.38 4.19 12.43
C SER A 43 -4.67 4.81 12.99
N GLY A 44 -4.57 5.66 14.02
CA GLY A 44 -5.71 6.37 14.57
C GLY A 44 -6.27 7.40 13.58
N MET A 45 -5.37 8.16 12.95
CA MET A 45 -5.69 9.13 11.89
C MET A 45 -6.39 8.46 10.72
N ASP A 46 -5.85 7.33 10.23
CA ASP A 46 -6.47 6.55 9.16
C ASP A 46 -7.94 6.18 9.46
N GLY A 47 -8.19 5.69 10.68
CA GLY A 47 -9.55 5.32 11.11
C GLY A 47 -10.53 6.50 11.18
N VAL A 48 -10.09 7.68 11.61
CA VAL A 48 -10.97 8.87 11.66
C VAL A 48 -11.16 9.51 10.28
N ILE A 49 -10.12 9.51 9.43
CA ILE A 49 -10.20 10.01 8.05
C ILE A 49 -11.19 9.17 7.24
N LYS A 50 -11.10 7.83 7.30
CA LYS A 50 -12.05 6.93 6.62
C LYS A 50 -13.51 7.25 7.00
N LYS A 51 -13.79 7.40 8.30
CA LYS A 51 -15.13 7.77 8.81
C LYS A 51 -15.57 9.17 8.35
N TYR A 52 -14.64 10.10 8.22
CA TYR A 52 -14.92 11.43 7.71
C TYR A 52 -15.29 11.37 6.21
N PHE A 53 -14.50 10.69 5.38
CA PHE A 53 -14.74 10.53 3.95
C PHE A 53 -16.05 9.80 3.66
N ASP A 54 -16.43 8.82 4.49
CA ASP A 54 -17.69 8.09 4.35
C ASP A 54 -18.93 9.00 4.45
N LYS A 55 -18.82 10.20 5.02
CA LYS A 55 -19.91 11.19 5.06
C LYS A 55 -20.12 11.93 3.73
N TYR A 56 -19.17 11.85 2.81
CA TYR A 56 -19.14 12.61 1.55
C TYR A 56 -19.21 11.70 0.30
N ARG A 57 -19.67 10.44 0.46
CA ARG A 57 -19.84 9.49 -0.66
C ARG A 57 -20.77 10.08 -1.73
N GLY A 58 -20.39 9.96 -2.99
CA GLY A 58 -21.06 10.63 -4.12
C GLY A 58 -20.69 12.10 -4.32
N GLY A 59 -19.73 12.61 -3.54
CA GLY A 59 -19.18 13.95 -3.66
C GLY A 59 -17.71 13.98 -3.25
N MET A 60 -17.28 15.09 -2.67
CA MET A 60 -15.92 15.28 -2.14
C MET A 60 -15.95 16.08 -0.84
N PRO A 61 -15.06 15.78 0.12
CA PRO A 61 -14.82 16.65 1.28
C PRO A 61 -14.48 18.09 0.83
N PRO A 62 -14.93 19.14 1.54
CA PRO A 62 -14.78 20.53 1.10
C PRO A 62 -13.34 20.92 0.77
N GLU A 63 -12.36 20.45 1.53
CA GLU A 63 -10.94 20.74 1.36
C GLU A 63 -10.30 20.06 0.13
N LEU A 64 -11.01 19.13 -0.51
CA LEU A 64 -10.59 18.43 -1.73
C LEU A 64 -11.40 18.81 -2.97
N GLN A 65 -12.49 19.57 -2.82
CA GLN A 65 -13.31 20.02 -3.95
C GLN A 65 -12.49 20.84 -4.94
N GLY A 66 -12.57 20.47 -6.23
CA GLY A 66 -11.82 21.12 -7.31
C GLY A 66 -10.32 20.84 -7.34
N ARG A 67 -9.80 20.00 -6.43
CA ARG A 67 -8.38 19.62 -6.36
C ARG A 67 -8.09 18.19 -6.83
N MET A 68 -9.15 17.43 -7.09
CA MET A 68 -9.10 16.03 -7.51
C MET A 68 -10.15 15.77 -8.60
N GLU A 69 -9.90 14.77 -9.42
CA GLU A 69 -10.85 14.30 -10.43
C GLU A 69 -11.84 13.30 -9.84
N GLY A 70 -13.09 13.37 -10.31
CA GLY A 70 -14.17 12.47 -9.91
C GLY A 70 -14.71 12.73 -8.51
N ILE A 71 -15.33 11.70 -7.94
CA ILE A 71 -16.04 11.74 -6.66
C ILE A 71 -15.73 10.50 -5.84
N LEU A 72 -15.87 10.59 -4.52
CA LEU A 72 -15.79 9.43 -3.64
C LEU A 72 -16.84 8.40 -4.04
N MET A 73 -16.42 7.13 -4.20
CA MET A 73 -17.27 6.01 -4.63
C MET A 73 -18.58 5.96 -3.83
N HIS A 74 -19.71 5.81 -4.52
CA HIS A 74 -21.03 5.83 -3.88
C HIS A 74 -21.29 4.55 -3.07
N ASP A 75 -20.91 3.39 -3.61
CA ASP A 75 -21.18 2.09 -3.00
C ASP A 75 -20.21 1.77 -1.86
N LEU A 76 -20.55 2.31 -0.69
CA LEU A 76 -19.81 2.06 0.55
C LEU A 76 -19.82 0.58 0.97
N THR A 77 -20.83 -0.20 0.57
CA THR A 77 -20.90 -1.63 0.91
C THR A 77 -19.80 -2.39 0.19
N THR A 78 -19.63 -2.13 -1.11
CA THR A 78 -18.54 -2.73 -1.90
C THR A 78 -17.19 -2.20 -1.45
N LEU A 79 -17.05 -0.90 -1.19
CA LEU A 79 -15.81 -0.32 -0.68
C LEU A 79 -15.38 -0.96 0.66
N ASN A 80 -16.32 -1.21 1.57
CA ASN A 80 -16.01 -1.89 2.84
C ASN A 80 -15.53 -3.33 2.65
N LYS A 81 -15.98 -4.03 1.60
CA LYS A 81 -15.38 -5.32 1.23
C LYS A 81 -13.94 -5.14 0.76
N TRP A 82 -13.68 -4.15 -0.09
CA TRP A 82 -12.34 -3.84 -0.61
C TRP A 82 -11.36 -3.36 0.47
N ARG A 83 -11.84 -2.69 1.53
CA ARG A 83 -11.05 -2.27 2.70
C ARG A 83 -10.62 -3.45 3.59
N ASN A 84 -11.18 -4.64 3.38
CA ASN A 84 -10.89 -5.82 4.19
C ASN A 84 -10.13 -6.85 3.37
N TRP A 85 -8.86 -7.09 3.71
CA TRP A 85 -7.99 -8.06 3.03
C TRP A 85 -8.52 -9.51 3.03
N ARG A 86 -9.49 -9.86 3.88
CA ARG A 86 -10.12 -11.19 3.94
C ARG A 86 -11.24 -11.38 2.92
N THR A 87 -11.89 -10.28 2.53
CA THR A 87 -13.10 -10.28 1.67
C THR A 87 -12.96 -9.39 0.44
N GLY A 88 -11.82 -8.70 0.33
CA GLY A 88 -11.54 -7.70 -0.69
C GLY A 88 -11.02 -8.31 -1.97
N LEU A 89 -10.21 -7.52 -2.66
CA LEU A 89 -9.74 -7.86 -4.00
C LEU A 89 -8.62 -8.91 -3.93
N VAL A 90 -8.74 -9.90 -4.81
CA VAL A 90 -7.75 -10.98 -4.96
C VAL A 90 -7.51 -11.22 -6.45
N TYR A 91 -6.25 -11.42 -6.81
CA TYR A 91 -5.83 -11.97 -8.09
C TYR A 91 -5.17 -13.33 -7.84
N GLU A 92 -5.62 -14.36 -8.56
CA GLU A 92 -5.08 -15.71 -8.47
C GLU A 92 -4.24 -16.05 -9.71
N ASP A 93 -3.00 -16.47 -9.47
CA ASP A 93 -2.12 -17.09 -10.47
C ASP A 93 -2.07 -18.59 -10.20
N LYS A 94 -2.90 -19.33 -10.95
CA LYS A 94 -2.99 -20.79 -10.86
C LYS A 94 -1.71 -21.48 -11.30
N THR A 95 -0.97 -20.90 -12.26
CA THR A 95 0.27 -21.46 -12.79
C THR A 95 1.37 -21.46 -11.73
N ARG A 96 1.46 -20.38 -10.95
CA ARG A 96 2.43 -20.28 -9.85
C ARG A 96 1.94 -20.79 -8.51
N ASN A 97 0.69 -21.24 -8.42
CA ASN A 97 -0.01 -21.52 -7.16
C ASN A 97 0.17 -20.37 -6.15
N ALA A 98 -0.16 -19.16 -6.61
CA ALA A 98 0.03 -17.93 -5.85
C ALA A 98 -1.16 -16.98 -5.98
N ALA A 99 -1.28 -16.04 -5.04
CA ALA A 99 -2.30 -15.00 -5.08
C ALA A 99 -1.75 -13.66 -4.59
N LEU A 100 -2.15 -12.59 -5.27
CA LEU A 100 -2.01 -11.22 -4.80
C LEU A 100 -3.33 -10.79 -4.17
N PHE A 101 -3.29 -10.22 -2.97
CA PHE A 101 -4.47 -9.68 -2.30
C PHE A 101 -4.15 -8.33 -1.69
N GLY A 102 -5.17 -7.48 -1.51
CA GLY A 102 -4.97 -6.13 -1.02
C GLY A 102 -6.22 -5.58 -0.33
N ALA A 103 -6.00 -4.53 0.46
CA ALA A 103 -7.05 -3.75 1.06
C ALA A 103 -6.85 -2.29 0.67
N LEU A 104 -7.83 -1.69 0.00
CA LEU A 104 -7.77 -0.26 -0.33
C LEU A 104 -8.10 0.56 0.91
N ASP A 105 -7.57 1.77 1.01
CA ASP A 105 -8.06 2.76 1.96
C ASP A 105 -9.38 3.37 1.47
N ASP A 106 -9.39 3.82 0.22
CA ASP A 106 -10.54 4.44 -0.43
C ASP A 106 -10.51 4.30 -1.96
N CYS A 107 -11.56 4.79 -2.63
CA CYS A 107 -11.69 4.73 -4.09
C CYS A 107 -12.54 5.89 -4.63
N LEU A 108 -12.17 6.36 -5.82
CA LEU A 108 -12.89 7.36 -6.60
C LEU A 108 -13.63 6.72 -7.78
N GLU A 109 -14.76 7.31 -8.14
CA GLU A 109 -15.44 7.09 -9.41
C GLU A 109 -15.10 8.24 -10.38
N ILE A 110 -14.51 7.88 -11.53
CA ILE A 110 -14.13 8.76 -12.64
C ILE A 110 -14.96 8.34 -13.87
N GLY A 111 -16.22 8.80 -13.93
CA GLY A 111 -17.19 8.23 -14.86
C GLY A 111 -17.41 6.74 -14.55
N ASP A 112 -17.18 5.88 -15.53
CA ASP A 112 -17.28 4.42 -15.38
C ASP A 112 -16.04 3.77 -14.73
N ASN A 113 -14.97 4.53 -14.49
CA ASN A 113 -13.68 4.00 -14.05
C ASN A 113 -13.47 4.19 -12.54
N TYR A 114 -12.75 3.27 -11.91
CA TYR A 114 -12.33 3.38 -10.52
C TYR A 114 -10.86 3.80 -10.40
N ALA A 115 -10.56 4.70 -9.46
CA ALA A 115 -9.19 5.12 -9.15
C ALA A 115 -8.91 4.95 -7.64
N PRO A 116 -7.90 4.17 -7.22
CA PRO A 116 -7.54 4.06 -5.80
C PRO A 116 -7.21 5.43 -5.19
N LEU A 117 -7.60 5.60 -3.92
CA LEU A 117 -7.22 6.74 -3.09
C LEU A 117 -6.66 6.22 -1.77
N ASP A 118 -5.48 6.70 -1.39
CA ASP A 118 -4.75 6.20 -0.22
C ASP A 118 -4.32 7.36 0.70
N TYR A 119 -4.52 7.21 2.01
CA TYR A 119 -4.26 8.27 2.98
C TYR A 119 -2.83 8.19 3.50
N LYS A 120 -2.14 9.33 3.59
CA LYS A 120 -0.78 9.39 4.13
C LYS A 120 -0.64 10.47 5.18
N THR A 121 -0.56 10.05 6.45
CA THR A 121 -0.19 10.97 7.53
C THR A 121 1.33 11.10 7.61
N ARG A 122 1.84 12.33 7.61
CA ARG A 122 3.27 12.64 7.75
C ARG A 122 3.48 13.67 8.86
N GLY A 123 4.67 13.67 9.46
CA GLY A 123 5.07 14.70 10.41
C GLY A 123 5.38 16.06 9.76
N PHE A 124 5.53 16.11 8.44
CA PHE A 124 5.94 17.28 7.68
C PHE A 124 5.31 17.27 6.28
N ALA A 125 5.32 18.40 5.59
CA ALA A 125 4.87 18.53 4.20
C ALA A 125 5.55 17.49 3.28
N PRO A 126 4.80 16.86 2.34
CA PRO A 126 5.36 15.93 1.36
C PRO A 126 6.50 16.60 0.58
N LYS A 127 7.56 15.83 0.32
CA LYS A 127 8.63 16.27 -0.58
C LYS A 127 8.23 15.88 -2.00
N ASP A 128 8.61 16.69 -2.98
CA ASP A 128 8.46 16.33 -4.39
C ASP A 128 9.15 15.00 -4.69
N GLY A 129 8.49 14.12 -5.45
CA GLY A 129 8.98 12.76 -5.72
C GLY A 129 8.71 11.75 -4.59
N GLY A 130 8.19 12.18 -3.45
CA GLY A 130 7.89 11.30 -2.30
C GLY A 130 6.81 10.25 -2.59
N GLU A 131 5.96 10.51 -3.58
CA GLU A 131 4.93 9.60 -4.10
C GLU A 131 5.53 8.29 -4.65
N ALA A 132 6.76 8.31 -5.16
CA ALA A 132 7.43 7.13 -5.72
C ALA A 132 7.58 5.99 -4.69
N TYR A 133 7.65 6.33 -3.40
CA TYR A 133 7.68 5.34 -2.32
C TYR A 133 6.39 4.49 -2.26
N TYR A 134 5.25 5.06 -2.65
CA TYR A 134 3.94 4.42 -2.63
C TYR A 134 3.51 3.87 -4.00
N GLN A 135 4.29 4.11 -5.06
CA GLN A 135 3.96 3.72 -6.44
C GLN A 135 3.52 2.25 -6.55
N HIS A 136 4.33 1.33 -6.03
CA HIS A 136 4.05 -0.10 -6.10
C HIS A 136 2.74 -0.50 -5.39
N GLN A 137 2.34 0.25 -4.35
CA GLN A 137 1.10 0.01 -3.64
C GLN A 137 -0.10 0.45 -4.49
N LEU A 138 -0.02 1.64 -5.08
CA LEU A 138 -1.05 2.17 -5.97
C LEU A 138 -1.21 1.30 -7.23
N ASP A 139 -0.10 0.91 -7.86
CA ASP A 139 -0.10 -0.01 -9.01
C ASP A 139 -0.80 -1.33 -8.67
N ALA A 140 -0.48 -1.91 -7.51
CA ALA A 140 -1.06 -3.17 -7.06
C ALA A 140 -2.57 -3.06 -6.80
N TYR A 141 -3.04 -1.96 -6.20
CA TYR A 141 -4.47 -1.74 -6.00
C TYR A 141 -5.21 -1.55 -7.32
N THR A 142 -4.67 -0.78 -8.25
CA THR A 142 -5.26 -0.60 -9.58
C THR A 142 -5.30 -1.93 -10.35
N PHE A 143 -4.22 -2.71 -10.29
CA PHE A 143 -4.16 -4.03 -10.90
C PHE A 143 -5.21 -4.98 -10.28
N LEU A 144 -5.37 -4.97 -8.95
CA LEU A 144 -6.34 -5.81 -8.26
C LEU A 144 -7.79 -5.46 -8.64
N LEU A 145 -8.13 -4.17 -8.78
CA LEU A 145 -9.42 -3.74 -9.29
C LEU A 145 -9.64 -4.28 -10.70
N ARG A 146 -8.67 -4.09 -11.60
CA ARG A 146 -8.74 -4.59 -12.98
C ARG A 146 -8.91 -6.11 -13.05
N ALA A 147 -8.14 -6.86 -12.26
CA ALA A 147 -8.19 -8.32 -12.18
C ALA A 147 -9.55 -8.84 -11.66
N ASN A 148 -10.32 -7.99 -10.97
CA ASN A 148 -11.66 -8.29 -10.49
C ASN A 148 -12.76 -7.71 -11.39
N ASN A 149 -12.43 -7.43 -12.67
CA ASN A 149 -13.35 -6.96 -13.72
C ASN A 149 -13.90 -5.53 -13.54
N TYR A 150 -13.25 -4.71 -12.71
CA TYR A 150 -13.58 -3.28 -12.64
C TYR A 150 -12.81 -2.51 -13.73
N LYS A 151 -13.47 -1.55 -14.37
CA LYS A 151 -12.79 -0.55 -15.21
C LYS A 151 -11.99 0.38 -14.29
N VAL A 152 -10.79 0.77 -14.70
CA VAL A 152 -9.88 1.54 -13.85
C VAL A 152 -9.30 2.73 -14.59
N ALA A 153 -9.06 3.83 -13.88
CA ALA A 153 -8.29 4.95 -14.39
C ALA A 153 -6.81 4.58 -14.52
N ASP A 154 -6.07 5.37 -15.30
CA ASP A 154 -4.62 5.30 -15.44
C ASP A 154 -3.86 6.08 -14.35
N PHE A 155 -4.57 6.50 -13.30
CA PHE A 155 -4.02 7.17 -12.14
C PHE A 155 -4.68 6.71 -10.82
N ALA A 156 -4.03 7.07 -9.73
CA ALA A 156 -4.53 7.00 -8.36
C ALA A 156 -4.22 8.32 -7.63
N TYR A 157 -4.73 8.47 -6.41
CA TYR A 157 -4.43 9.62 -5.56
C TYR A 157 -3.81 9.21 -4.22
N LEU A 158 -2.82 9.98 -3.79
CA LEU A 158 -2.37 10.04 -2.40
C LEU A 158 -2.95 11.31 -1.78
N VAL A 159 -3.61 11.20 -0.63
CA VAL A 159 -4.04 12.37 0.14
C VAL A 159 -3.16 12.48 1.38
N TYR A 160 -2.27 13.47 1.37
CA TYR A 160 -1.36 13.73 2.48
C TYR A 160 -2.02 14.59 3.55
N TYR A 161 -1.87 14.15 4.80
CA TYR A 161 -2.20 14.91 6.00
C TYR A 161 -0.91 15.19 6.76
N TYR A 162 -0.62 16.45 7.06
CA TYR A 162 0.52 16.83 7.90
C TYR A 162 0.21 18.04 8.79
N PRO A 163 0.77 18.09 10.01
CA PRO A 163 0.44 19.14 10.96
C PRO A 163 0.87 20.51 10.43
N GLU A 164 0.05 21.52 10.70
CA GLU A 164 0.31 22.93 10.41
C GLU A 164 0.62 23.68 11.71
N LYS A 165 -0.34 23.67 12.65
CA LYS A 165 -0.28 24.41 13.91
C LYS A 165 -1.17 23.76 14.97
N VAL A 166 -0.98 24.19 16.21
CA VAL A 166 -1.85 23.84 17.35
C VAL A 166 -2.48 25.12 17.88
N GLU A 167 -3.78 25.10 18.13
CA GLU A 167 -4.52 26.21 18.76
C GLU A 167 -4.96 25.83 20.19
N GLU A 168 -5.69 26.76 20.83
CA GLU A 168 -6.27 26.55 22.16
C GLU A 168 -7.10 25.27 22.22
N ASN A 169 -7.23 24.71 23.44
CA ASN A 169 -7.91 23.43 23.68
C ASN A 169 -7.29 22.21 22.98
N GLY A 170 -6.07 22.33 22.47
CA GLY A 170 -5.34 21.21 21.86
C GLY A 170 -5.80 20.85 20.46
N VAL A 171 -6.48 21.77 19.76
CA VAL A 171 -6.91 21.56 18.37
C VAL A 171 -5.68 21.60 17.46
N VAL A 172 -5.37 20.47 16.82
CA VAL A 172 -4.29 20.37 15.85
C VAL A 172 -4.86 20.56 14.45
N TYR A 173 -4.36 21.57 13.75
CA TYR A 173 -4.70 21.81 12.34
C TYR A 173 -3.76 21.01 11.46
N PHE A 174 -4.34 20.34 10.47
CA PHE A 174 -3.60 19.60 9.46
C PHE A 174 -3.81 20.25 8.10
N ASN A 175 -2.73 20.36 7.34
CA ASN A 175 -2.80 20.57 5.91
C ASN A 175 -3.28 19.29 5.22
N VAL A 176 -4.02 19.46 4.13
CA VAL A 176 -4.48 18.38 3.26
C VAL A 176 -3.99 18.62 1.84
N GLU A 177 -3.21 17.70 1.30
CA GLU A 177 -2.59 17.83 -0.01
C GLU A 177 -2.79 16.57 -0.86
N PRO A 178 -3.67 16.60 -1.87
CA PRO A 178 -3.80 15.51 -2.82
C PRO A 178 -2.65 15.55 -3.85
N LYS A 179 -2.11 14.38 -4.18
CA LYS A 179 -1.17 14.18 -5.29
C LYS A 179 -1.73 13.12 -6.23
N LYS A 180 -1.87 13.47 -7.51
CA LYS A 180 -2.23 12.54 -8.58
C LYS A 180 -1.00 11.75 -8.99
N VAL A 181 -1.11 10.43 -9.07
CA VAL A 181 0.00 9.53 -9.39
C VAL A 181 -0.43 8.63 -10.54
N ALA A 182 0.32 8.62 -11.64
CA ALA A 182 0.09 7.68 -12.74
C ALA A 182 0.36 6.24 -12.24
N VAL A 183 -0.42 5.26 -12.70
CA VAL A 183 -0.30 3.86 -12.25
C VAL A 183 0.01 2.93 -13.40
N ASN A 184 0.82 1.90 -13.12
CA ASN A 184 1.21 0.87 -14.07
C ASN A 184 0.83 -0.53 -13.54
N THR A 185 -0.28 -1.06 -14.04
CA THR A 185 -0.76 -2.39 -13.67
C THR A 185 0.15 -3.52 -14.16
N ASP A 186 0.87 -3.31 -15.25
CA ASP A 186 1.76 -4.32 -15.81
C ASP A 186 3.01 -4.47 -14.91
N ASP A 187 3.50 -3.36 -14.37
CA ASP A 187 4.56 -3.38 -13.36
C ASP A 187 4.11 -4.05 -12.06
N ALA A 188 2.86 -3.88 -11.63
CA ALA A 188 2.31 -4.61 -10.49
C ALA A 188 2.28 -6.12 -10.73
N LYS A 189 1.75 -6.55 -11.89
CA LYS A 189 1.70 -7.96 -12.27
C LYS A 189 3.10 -8.56 -12.32
N LYS A 190 4.03 -7.90 -13.03
CA LYS A 190 5.42 -8.34 -13.15
C LYS A 190 6.10 -8.42 -11.78
N SER A 191 5.95 -7.39 -10.94
CA SER A 191 6.52 -7.39 -9.59
C SER A 191 6.00 -8.55 -8.73
N PHE A 192 4.72 -8.90 -8.87
CA PHE A 192 4.13 -10.06 -8.21
C PHE A 192 4.73 -11.37 -8.73
N GLU A 193 4.78 -11.56 -10.05
CA GLU A 193 5.34 -12.77 -10.67
C GLU A 193 6.81 -12.98 -10.29
N ASP A 194 7.63 -11.94 -10.43
CA ASP A 194 9.04 -11.95 -10.06
C ASP A 194 9.25 -12.32 -8.58
N ALA A 195 8.43 -11.74 -7.69
CA ALA A 195 8.51 -12.03 -6.26
C ALA A 195 8.12 -13.48 -5.94
N VAL A 196 7.10 -14.01 -6.59
CA VAL A 196 6.68 -15.42 -6.40
C VAL A 196 7.74 -16.39 -6.92
N ASP A 197 8.29 -16.13 -8.10
CA ASP A 197 9.32 -16.98 -8.69
C ASP A 197 10.60 -16.94 -7.86
N PHE A 198 10.97 -15.76 -7.33
CA PHE A 198 12.10 -15.63 -6.42
C PHE A 198 11.99 -16.45 -5.13
N LEU A 199 10.77 -16.73 -4.64
CA LEU A 199 10.58 -17.59 -3.46
C LEU A 199 10.87 -19.07 -3.70
N LYS A 200 11.02 -19.49 -4.97
CA LYS A 200 11.37 -20.86 -5.36
C LYS A 200 12.88 -21.08 -5.36
N GLU A 201 13.66 -20.01 -5.40
CA GLU A 201 15.11 -20.05 -5.39
C GLU A 201 15.68 -20.40 -4.00
N PRO A 202 16.94 -20.90 -3.92
CA PRO A 202 17.65 -21.06 -2.66
C PRO A 202 17.75 -19.76 -1.85
N GLU A 203 18.05 -19.87 -0.55
CA GLU A 203 18.27 -18.70 0.30
C GLU A 203 19.31 -17.76 -0.36
N PRO A 204 18.97 -16.47 -0.59
CA PRO A 204 19.92 -15.51 -1.11
C PRO A 204 21.07 -15.35 -0.12
N LYS A 205 22.30 -15.39 -0.64
CA LYS A 205 23.51 -15.15 0.18
C LYS A 205 23.36 -13.85 0.96
N VAL A 206 23.90 -13.86 2.17
CA VAL A 206 24.13 -12.62 2.91
C VAL A 206 24.96 -11.73 2.01
N HIS A 207 24.52 -10.49 1.86
CA HIS A 207 25.23 -9.53 1.04
C HIS A 207 26.65 -9.34 1.59
N SER A 208 27.65 -9.42 0.72
CA SER A 208 29.06 -9.65 1.07
C SER A 208 29.75 -8.50 1.82
N TYR A 209 29.07 -7.37 2.04
CA TYR A 209 29.54 -6.24 2.84
C TYR A 209 28.37 -5.29 3.11
N ARG A 210 28.46 -4.49 4.19
CA ARG A 210 27.48 -3.46 4.64
C ARG A 210 26.47 -3.06 3.56
N THR A 211 25.29 -3.66 3.63
CA THR A 211 24.18 -3.28 2.77
C THR A 211 23.52 -2.01 3.27
N SER A 212 22.72 -1.37 2.42
CA SER A 212 21.73 -0.39 2.87
C SER A 212 20.67 -1.01 3.80
N CYS A 213 20.52 -2.34 3.83
CA CYS A 213 19.56 -3.01 4.69
C CYS A 213 20.12 -3.25 6.09
N ALA A 214 19.68 -2.42 7.05
CA ALA A 214 20.06 -2.54 8.46
C ALA A 214 19.81 -3.95 9.04
N TYR A 215 18.74 -4.62 8.60
CA TYR A 215 18.39 -5.97 9.07
C TYR A 215 19.36 -7.04 8.56
N CYS A 216 19.78 -6.96 7.30
CA CYS A 216 20.82 -7.87 6.79
C CYS A 216 22.14 -7.64 7.51
N ASN A 217 22.48 -6.39 7.80
CA ASN A 217 23.70 -6.06 8.55
C ASN A 217 23.65 -6.58 10.00
N TRP A 218 22.49 -6.53 10.64
CA TRP A 218 22.31 -7.07 11.99
C TRP A 218 22.55 -8.58 12.04
N GLN A 219 22.07 -9.34 11.05
CA GLN A 219 22.26 -10.79 10.99
C GLN A 219 23.71 -11.21 10.67
N ILE A 220 24.52 -10.35 10.03
CA ILE A 220 25.96 -10.64 9.83
C ILE A 220 26.70 -10.72 11.16
N ASN A 221 26.27 -9.95 12.16
CA ASN A 221 26.98 -9.85 13.43
C ASN A 221 26.70 -11.06 14.36
N GLU A 222 25.68 -11.87 14.08
CA GLU A 222 25.33 -13.05 14.89
C GLU A 222 26.07 -14.33 14.47
N GLU A 223 26.80 -14.34 13.36
CA GLU A 223 27.59 -15.50 12.90
C GLU A 223 29.03 -15.53 13.43
N PHE A 224 29.41 -14.62 14.35
CA PHE A 224 30.77 -14.48 14.89
C PHE A 224 30.90 -14.73 16.41
N ASP A 225 29.90 -15.32 17.07
CA ASP A 225 30.00 -15.82 18.45
C ASP A 225 29.90 -17.36 18.52
#